data_AF-A0A2E5K0P4-F1
#
_entry.id   AF-A0A2E5K0P4-F1
#
_cell.length_a   1.000
_cell.length_b   1.000
_cell.length_c   1.000
_cell.angle_alpha   90.00
_cell.angle_beta   90.00
_cell.angle_gamma   90.00
#
_symmetry.space_group_name_H-M   'P 1'
#
loop_
_entity.id
_entity.type
_entity.pdbx_description
1 polymer ?
#
loop_
_entity_poly.entity_id
_entity_poly.type
_entity_poly.pdbx_seq_one_letter_code
_entity_poly.pdbx_strand_id
1 'polypeptide(L)'
;DGNALPQDTEIWALRFNDPTSSPDTGLDPCLLVAVIIGETPTAEWEQVVDLDSGTDLPSGFTVLQEEGNFATSPTTTVVADPFGSGSNALAINPGVASTESSLNQTIEFAIPAALQVTDPVTESKPVTFYFQVARPTVGGVPAEADITWGMADSSARSEVGAPLGYGTYSVLGRIETNGIIDIRDAGSYIDLAETAIDTQTWYEFWFVVDHYTNTFSQYVRGGSGFPTQTLVYEDAKYRNETLNNLDTMLFITSAGTVAKVKGKDDTYLREFHIAQGVNLTSPGAPIVDNTARAEATDVGSTTIATTGTLPAEAVVGNLVFINIGPEGTELGKIASINGSILTLEDGSAVAVPAGSQLFFVEDDEFPIEDAGNVLNISTRGLVGSGDNVMIGGFIIVDGPQTVFVAARASELAAAGVPNLLPDPVLTISPQGDPTPTAVVDNWEDDAEMAQIITDVWGGSPPLDIGSTSAGIVITLQAGAWTGTISAADGTSDGGLAIFEVFEVNEQ
;
A
#
# COMPACT_ATOMS: atom_id res chain seq x y z
N ASP A 1 3.99 14.83 -1.93
CA ASP A 1 2.74 14.44 -2.63
C ASP A 1 1.62 14.25 -1.63
N GLY A 2 0.48 14.89 -1.81
CA GLY A 2 -0.63 14.98 -0.84
C GLY A 2 -1.36 13.68 -0.49
N ASN A 3 -0.63 12.58 -0.27
CA ASN A 3 -1.16 11.35 0.28
C ASN A 3 -1.01 11.40 1.81
N ALA A 4 -2.12 11.18 2.52
CA ALA A 4 -2.07 10.95 3.95
C ALA A 4 -1.24 9.68 4.23
N LEU A 5 -0.39 9.71 5.27
CA LEU A 5 0.10 8.47 5.85
C LEU A 5 -1.12 7.69 6.39
N PRO A 6 -1.19 6.36 6.22
CA PRO A 6 -2.24 5.53 6.78
C PRO A 6 -2.37 5.76 8.30
N GLN A 7 -3.57 5.63 8.84
CA GLN A 7 -3.89 5.93 10.25
C GLN A 7 -3.07 5.12 11.29
N ASP A 8 -2.37 4.07 10.87
CA ASP A 8 -1.72 3.08 11.76
C ASP A 8 -0.19 3.03 11.61
N THR A 9 0.46 4.17 11.34
CA THR A 9 1.93 4.22 11.24
C THR A 9 2.58 4.11 12.63
N GLU A 10 3.26 3.00 12.93
CA GLU A 10 4.09 2.84 14.13
C GLU A 10 5.56 3.20 13.87
N ILE A 11 6.11 4.07 14.73
CA ILE A 11 7.52 4.50 14.66
C ILE A 11 8.32 3.70 15.70
N TRP A 12 9.29 2.91 15.24
CA TRP A 12 10.19 2.15 16.12
C TRP A 12 11.60 2.77 16.12
N ALA A 13 12.15 3.03 17.31
CA ALA A 13 13.52 3.49 17.50
C ALA A 13 14.34 2.41 18.22
N LEU A 14 15.41 1.91 17.60
CA LEU A 14 16.37 0.99 18.23
C LEU A 14 17.63 1.76 18.63
N ARG A 15 18.04 1.61 19.90
CA ARG A 15 19.26 2.20 20.46
C ARG A 15 20.32 1.12 20.65
N PHE A 16 21.49 1.29 20.04
CA PHE A 16 22.66 0.48 20.37
C PHE A 16 23.55 1.23 21.36
N ASN A 17 23.96 0.56 22.44
CA ASN A 17 25.00 1.05 23.34
C ASN A 17 26.30 0.31 23.03
N ASP A 18 27.36 1.03 22.64
CA ASP A 18 28.72 0.49 22.68
C ASP A 18 29.29 0.64 24.11
N PRO A 19 29.68 -0.46 24.79
CA PRO A 19 30.26 -0.40 26.13
C PRO A 19 31.77 -0.04 26.16
N THR A 20 32.41 0.38 25.06
CA THR A 20 33.89 0.50 25.01
C THR A 20 34.53 1.87 24.69
N SER A 21 33.82 3.00 24.74
CA SER A 21 34.50 4.31 24.60
C SER A 21 35.35 4.68 25.84
N SER A 22 36.67 4.78 25.60
CA SER A 22 37.66 5.34 26.52
C SER A 22 37.57 6.88 26.54
N PRO A 23 37.87 7.58 27.65
CA PRO A 23 37.48 8.99 27.85
C PRO A 23 38.24 10.06 27.05
N ASP A 24 39.11 9.70 26.10
CA ASP A 24 40.18 10.61 25.62
C ASP A 24 40.25 10.80 24.09
N THR A 25 39.21 10.46 23.32
CA THR A 25 39.17 10.75 21.87
C THR A 25 37.96 11.53 21.38
N GLY A 26 37.10 12.06 22.27
CA GLY A 26 36.04 13.00 21.89
C GLY A 26 35.05 12.47 20.83
N LEU A 27 34.92 11.15 20.71
CA LEU A 27 33.95 10.49 19.85
C LEU A 27 33.00 9.73 20.78
N ASP A 28 31.84 10.32 21.01
CA ASP A 28 30.72 9.70 21.72
C ASP A 28 29.78 8.99 20.72
N PRO A 29 29.01 7.99 21.18
CA PRO A 29 28.59 6.86 20.35
C PRO A 29 27.60 7.29 19.24
N CYS A 30 27.85 6.81 18.03
CA CYS A 30 26.96 6.96 16.89
C CYS A 30 25.58 6.38 17.23
N LEU A 31 24.56 7.24 17.30
CA LEU A 31 23.17 6.82 17.26
C LEU A 31 22.80 6.63 15.79
N LEU A 32 22.84 5.38 15.33
CA LEU A 32 22.23 5.00 14.07
C LEU A 32 20.70 4.94 14.27
N VAL A 33 19.99 5.98 13.87
CA VAL A 33 18.52 5.93 13.74
C VAL A 33 18.20 5.36 12.37
N ALA A 34 17.99 4.05 12.30
CA ALA A 34 17.31 3.46 11.15
C ALA A 34 15.83 3.85 11.26
N VAL A 35 15.37 4.81 10.46
CA VAL A 35 13.96 4.93 10.15
C VAL A 35 13.64 3.77 9.23
N ILE A 36 13.29 2.63 9.82
CA ILE A 36 12.50 1.66 9.09
C ILE A 36 11.15 2.36 8.94
N ILE A 37 10.87 2.89 7.74
CA ILE A 37 9.49 3.08 7.32
C ILE A 37 8.96 1.65 7.28
N GLY A 38 8.43 1.21 8.43
CA GLY A 38 7.48 0.13 8.42
C GLY A 38 6.32 0.71 7.63
N GLU A 39 6.29 0.48 6.32
CA GLU A 39 5.01 0.15 5.74
C GLU A 39 4.46 -0.91 6.70
N THR A 40 3.31 -0.64 7.35
CA THR A 40 2.51 -1.70 7.97
C THR A 40 2.66 -2.89 7.05
N PRO A 41 3.20 -4.04 7.53
CA PRO A 41 3.61 -5.13 6.64
C PRO A 41 2.50 -5.28 5.63
N THR A 42 2.80 -4.94 4.36
CA THR A 42 1.79 -4.95 3.32
C THR A 42 1.15 -6.31 3.43
N ALA A 43 -0.16 -6.34 3.66
CA ALA A 43 -0.82 -7.54 4.14
C ALA A 43 -0.35 -8.75 3.31
N GLU A 44 0.41 -9.66 3.92
CA GLU A 44 1.23 -10.59 3.17
C GLU A 44 0.36 -11.45 2.26
N TRP A 45 0.79 -11.65 1.02
CA TRP A 45 0.06 -12.49 0.09
C TRP A 45 0.19 -13.95 0.50
N GLU A 46 -0.93 -14.58 0.82
CA GLU A 46 -1.01 -16.02 0.97
C GLU A 46 -1.64 -16.61 -0.30
N GLN A 47 -0.88 -17.49 -0.98
CA GLN A 47 -1.37 -18.22 -2.13
C GLN A 47 -2.39 -19.26 -1.67
N VAL A 48 -3.63 -19.14 -2.13
CA VAL A 48 -4.71 -20.06 -1.72
C VAL A 48 -4.89 -21.24 -2.67
N VAL A 49 -4.38 -21.11 -3.90
CA VAL A 49 -4.39 -22.17 -4.91
C VAL A 49 -3.05 -22.21 -5.62
N ASP A 50 -2.38 -23.35 -5.54
CA ASP A 50 -1.17 -23.67 -6.31
C ASP A 50 -1.53 -24.52 -7.54
N LEU A 51 -1.55 -23.89 -8.70
CA LEU A 51 -1.77 -24.52 -10.00
C LEU A 51 -0.48 -25.09 -10.62
N ASP A 52 0.69 -24.79 -10.06
CA ASP A 52 2.00 -25.21 -10.57
C ASP A 52 2.46 -26.54 -9.97
N SER A 53 1.82 -26.98 -8.89
CA SER A 53 2.06 -28.29 -8.24
C SER A 53 1.83 -29.52 -9.15
N GLY A 54 1.14 -29.36 -10.29
CA GLY A 54 0.89 -30.44 -11.24
C GLY A 54 -0.09 -30.07 -12.35
N THR A 55 -0.49 -31.07 -13.15
CA THR A 55 -1.45 -30.89 -14.26
C THR A 55 -2.89 -31.26 -13.89
N ASP A 56 -3.08 -31.84 -12.70
CA ASP A 56 -4.39 -32.21 -12.19
C ASP A 56 -5.00 -31.05 -11.40
N LEU A 57 -6.33 -30.97 -11.38
CA LEU A 57 -7.03 -29.97 -10.57
C LEU A 57 -6.68 -30.18 -9.08
N PRO A 58 -6.22 -29.16 -8.35
CA PRO A 58 -5.85 -29.32 -6.95
C PRO A 58 -7.01 -29.86 -6.09
N SER A 59 -6.69 -30.70 -5.11
CA SER A 59 -7.70 -31.40 -4.29
C SER A 59 -8.67 -30.50 -3.51
N GLY A 60 -8.38 -29.21 -3.39
CA GLY A 60 -9.25 -28.22 -2.75
C GLY A 60 -10.39 -27.70 -3.64
N PHE A 61 -10.35 -27.97 -4.95
CA PHE A 61 -11.42 -27.59 -5.85
C PHE A 61 -12.57 -28.59 -5.85
N THR A 62 -13.78 -28.05 -5.91
CA THR A 62 -15.00 -28.79 -6.22
C THR A 62 -15.58 -28.26 -7.52
N VAL A 63 -15.92 -29.16 -8.44
CA VAL A 63 -16.61 -28.84 -9.70
C VAL A 63 -18.02 -29.41 -9.62
N LEU A 64 -19.00 -28.52 -9.53
CA LEU A 64 -20.42 -28.85 -9.47
C LEU A 64 -21.07 -28.48 -10.79
N GLN A 65 -21.45 -29.50 -11.56
CA GLN A 65 -22.08 -29.34 -12.86
C GLN A 65 -23.55 -29.73 -12.76
N GLU A 66 -24.43 -28.87 -13.28
CA GLU A 66 -25.85 -29.22 -13.40
C GLU A 66 -26.05 -30.37 -14.38
N GLU A 67 -26.93 -31.33 -14.03
CA GLU A 67 -27.28 -32.44 -14.91
C GLU A 67 -28.01 -31.93 -16.16
N GLY A 68 -27.53 -32.32 -17.33
CA GLY A 68 -28.15 -31.93 -18.60
C GLY A 68 -27.43 -32.47 -19.83
N ASN A 69 -28.03 -32.26 -20.99
CA ASN A 69 -27.45 -32.67 -22.26
C ASN A 69 -26.60 -31.55 -22.86
N PHE A 70 -25.35 -31.88 -23.17
CA PHE A 70 -24.40 -30.95 -23.78
C PHE A 70 -24.10 -31.38 -25.22
N ALA A 71 -24.11 -30.42 -26.15
CA ALA A 71 -23.54 -30.59 -27.47
C ALA A 71 -22.01 -30.69 -27.40
N THR A 72 -21.41 -29.89 -26.51
CA THR A 72 -19.99 -29.97 -26.10
C THR A 72 -19.95 -29.95 -24.58
N SER A 73 -19.38 -30.98 -23.96
CA SER A 73 -19.29 -31.06 -22.50
C SER A 73 -18.38 -29.96 -21.93
N PRO A 74 -18.72 -29.38 -20.77
CA PRO A 74 -17.83 -28.44 -20.07
C PRO A 74 -16.55 -29.13 -19.62
N THR A 75 -15.50 -28.34 -19.44
CA THR A 75 -14.21 -28.80 -18.94
C THR A 75 -13.63 -27.81 -17.94
N THR A 76 -12.94 -28.34 -16.93
CA THR A 76 -12.19 -27.57 -15.94
C THR A 76 -10.84 -28.25 -15.76
N THR A 77 -9.78 -27.65 -16.29
CA THR A 77 -8.45 -28.30 -16.37
C THR A 77 -7.34 -27.32 -16.10
N VAL A 78 -6.27 -27.79 -15.48
CA VAL A 78 -5.03 -27.03 -15.34
C VAL A 78 -4.23 -27.17 -16.63
N VAL A 79 -3.79 -26.04 -17.18
CA VAL A 79 -3.00 -25.95 -18.41
C VAL A 79 -1.78 -25.07 -18.19
N ALA A 80 -0.73 -25.25 -18.99
CA ALA A 80 0.36 -24.27 -19.05
C ALA A 80 -0.16 -22.91 -19.53
N ASP A 81 0.56 -21.82 -19.23
CA ASP A 81 0.19 -20.47 -19.67
C ASP A 81 -0.12 -20.45 -21.18
N PRO A 82 -1.38 -20.19 -21.59
CA PRO A 82 -1.79 -20.25 -22.98
C PRO A 82 -1.22 -19.11 -23.84
N PHE A 83 -0.61 -18.09 -23.23
CA PHE A 83 -0.09 -16.91 -23.93
C PHE A 83 1.43 -16.73 -23.83
N GLY A 84 2.15 -17.67 -23.20
CA GLY A 84 3.60 -17.55 -23.09
C GLY A 84 4.23 -18.48 -22.06
N SER A 85 5.27 -17.98 -21.39
CA SER A 85 5.93 -18.66 -20.26
C SER A 85 5.55 -17.95 -18.97
N GLY A 86 4.75 -18.60 -18.15
CA GLY A 86 4.31 -18.14 -16.84
C GLY A 86 3.69 -19.30 -16.07
N SER A 87 3.10 -19.00 -14.91
CA SER A 87 2.40 -19.98 -14.09
C SER A 87 1.26 -20.64 -14.86
N ASN A 88 0.98 -21.89 -14.49
CA ASN A 88 -0.17 -22.63 -15.00
C ASN A 88 -1.48 -21.87 -14.73
N ALA A 89 -2.46 -22.14 -15.59
CA ALA A 89 -3.78 -21.53 -15.53
C ALA A 89 -4.86 -22.58 -15.42
N LEU A 90 -5.92 -22.22 -14.71
CA LEU A 90 -7.18 -22.94 -14.71
C LEU A 90 -7.96 -22.53 -15.96
N ALA A 91 -8.10 -23.45 -16.92
CA ALA A 91 -8.97 -23.30 -18.08
C ALA A 91 -10.38 -23.78 -17.73
N ILE A 92 -11.35 -22.88 -17.85
CA ILE A 92 -12.77 -23.16 -17.60
C ILE A 92 -13.53 -23.01 -18.92
N ASN A 93 -14.07 -24.12 -19.42
CA ASN A 93 -14.96 -24.17 -20.57
C ASN A 93 -16.38 -24.52 -20.11
N PRO A 94 -17.39 -23.66 -20.32
CA PRO A 94 -18.79 -23.98 -19.99
C PRO A 94 -19.42 -25.06 -20.88
N GLY A 95 -18.79 -25.41 -21.99
CA GLY A 95 -19.38 -26.27 -23.01
C GLY A 95 -20.48 -25.56 -23.80
N VAL A 96 -21.31 -26.35 -24.47
CA VAL A 96 -22.47 -25.86 -25.23
C VAL A 96 -23.67 -26.70 -24.86
N ALA A 97 -24.72 -26.07 -24.35
CA ALA A 97 -25.95 -26.77 -24.00
C ALA A 97 -26.68 -27.25 -25.27
N SER A 98 -27.31 -28.42 -25.17
CA SER A 98 -28.27 -28.93 -26.17
C SER A 98 -29.70 -28.97 -25.61
N THR A 99 -29.94 -28.19 -24.56
CA THR A 99 -31.22 -28.08 -23.82
C THR A 99 -31.84 -26.70 -23.97
N GLU A 100 -33.16 -26.62 -23.74
CA GLU A 100 -33.91 -25.35 -23.66
C GLU A 100 -33.71 -24.62 -22.31
N SER A 101 -33.22 -25.32 -21.29
CA SER A 101 -32.85 -24.76 -19.98
C SER A 101 -31.35 -24.49 -19.92
N SER A 102 -30.98 -23.42 -19.20
CA SER A 102 -29.58 -23.06 -19.01
C SER A 102 -28.89 -24.10 -18.15
N LEU A 103 -27.66 -24.47 -18.50
CA LEU A 103 -26.82 -25.37 -17.72
C LEU A 103 -25.63 -24.62 -17.16
N ASN A 104 -25.50 -24.59 -15.84
CA ASN A 104 -24.42 -23.93 -15.14
C ASN A 104 -23.38 -24.94 -14.65
N GLN A 105 -22.15 -24.46 -14.52
CA GLN A 105 -21.05 -25.13 -13.85
C GLN A 105 -20.48 -24.18 -12.79
N THR A 106 -20.36 -24.67 -11.57
CA THR A 106 -19.72 -23.96 -10.45
C THR A 106 -18.40 -24.63 -10.14
N ILE A 107 -17.34 -23.84 -10.11
CA ILE A 107 -15.99 -24.24 -9.71
C ILE A 107 -15.71 -23.47 -8.43
N GLU A 108 -15.43 -24.16 -7.34
CA GLU A 108 -15.28 -23.53 -6.03
C GLU A 108 -14.13 -24.13 -5.24
N PHE A 109 -13.58 -23.34 -4.32
CA PHE A 109 -12.60 -23.80 -3.35
C PHE A 109 -12.84 -23.12 -2.01
N ALA A 110 -12.48 -23.81 -0.94
CA ALA A 110 -12.56 -23.27 0.41
C ALA A 110 -11.41 -22.28 0.65
N ILE A 111 -11.73 -21.13 1.24
CA ILE A 111 -10.75 -20.19 1.75
C ILE A 111 -10.12 -20.78 3.02
N PRO A 112 -8.78 -20.83 3.15
CA PRO A 112 -8.13 -21.32 4.36
C PRO A 112 -8.66 -20.62 5.61
N ALA A 113 -8.86 -21.36 6.71
CA ALA A 113 -9.54 -20.85 7.91
C ALA A 113 -8.92 -19.55 8.47
N ALA A 114 -7.60 -19.38 8.35
CA ALA A 114 -6.90 -18.16 8.79
C ALA A 114 -7.19 -16.93 7.93
N LEU A 115 -7.68 -17.14 6.70
CA LEU A 115 -7.94 -16.13 5.70
C LEU A 115 -9.43 -15.85 5.46
N GLN A 116 -10.31 -16.63 6.09
CA GLN A 116 -11.75 -16.46 5.94
C GLN A 116 -12.17 -15.08 6.42
N VAL A 117 -13.15 -14.49 5.73
CA VAL A 117 -13.72 -13.21 6.16
C VAL A 117 -14.77 -13.53 7.21
N THR A 118 -14.44 -13.34 8.48
CA THR A 118 -15.22 -13.85 9.62
C THR A 118 -16.01 -12.79 10.39
N ASP A 119 -17.11 -13.22 11.00
CA ASP A 119 -18.00 -12.46 11.92
C ASP A 119 -17.64 -12.81 13.38
N PRO A 120 -17.56 -11.86 14.36
CA PRO A 120 -18.21 -10.56 14.42
C PRO A 120 -17.21 -9.40 14.43
N VAL A 121 -17.26 -8.58 13.39
CA VAL A 121 -16.40 -7.41 13.30
C VAL A 121 -17.10 -6.25 14.01
N THR A 122 -16.63 -5.93 15.22
CA THR A 122 -16.98 -4.68 15.91
C THR A 122 -16.31 -3.46 15.28
N GLU A 123 -15.47 -3.68 14.28
CA GLU A 123 -14.61 -2.72 13.58
C GLU A 123 -14.41 -3.20 12.13
N SER A 124 -14.06 -2.32 11.20
CA SER A 124 -13.76 -2.73 9.81
C SER A 124 -12.47 -3.56 9.74
N LYS A 125 -12.48 -4.67 8.98
CA LYS A 125 -11.31 -5.53 8.70
C LYS A 125 -11.33 -5.99 7.25
N PRO A 126 -10.85 -5.15 6.32
CA PRO A 126 -10.87 -5.51 4.91
C PRO A 126 -9.94 -6.70 4.63
N VAL A 127 -10.32 -7.53 3.67
CA VAL A 127 -9.50 -8.62 3.12
C VAL A 127 -9.35 -8.36 1.64
N THR A 128 -8.13 -8.47 1.10
CA THR A 128 -7.93 -8.32 -0.34
C THR A 128 -7.82 -9.67 -1.02
N PHE A 129 -8.66 -9.90 -2.01
CA PHE A 129 -8.57 -11.04 -2.92
C PHE A 129 -7.90 -10.61 -4.21
N TYR A 130 -7.01 -11.45 -4.72
CA TYR A 130 -6.33 -11.25 -5.99
C TYR A 130 -6.42 -12.51 -6.84
N PHE A 131 -6.63 -12.31 -8.14
CA PHE A 131 -6.36 -13.32 -9.16
C PHE A 131 -6.15 -12.64 -10.52
N GLN A 132 -5.57 -13.39 -11.44
CA GLN A 132 -5.46 -12.98 -12.82
C GLN A 132 -6.50 -13.67 -13.69
N VAL A 133 -7.02 -12.95 -14.68
CA VAL A 133 -7.99 -13.46 -15.67
C VAL A 133 -7.55 -13.11 -17.08
N ALA A 134 -7.80 -14.01 -18.02
CA ALA A 134 -7.53 -13.76 -19.43
C ALA A 134 -8.52 -14.45 -20.36
N ARG A 135 -8.77 -13.80 -21.50
CA ARG A 135 -9.65 -14.28 -22.56
C ARG A 135 -8.85 -14.60 -23.83
N PRO A 136 -8.92 -15.82 -24.39
CA PRO A 136 -8.17 -16.16 -25.60
C PRO A 136 -8.80 -15.58 -26.87
N THR A 137 -8.12 -15.84 -27.99
CA THR A 137 -8.78 -15.89 -29.30
C THR A 137 -9.00 -17.35 -29.70
N VAL A 138 -10.16 -17.67 -30.24
CA VAL A 138 -10.49 -19.01 -30.76
C VAL A 138 -10.76 -18.87 -32.25
N GLY A 139 -9.92 -19.50 -33.08
CA GLY A 139 -10.03 -19.34 -34.55
C GLY A 139 -9.81 -17.91 -35.05
N GLY A 140 -9.08 -17.08 -34.28
CA GLY A 140 -8.78 -15.69 -34.62
C GLY A 140 -9.88 -14.68 -34.25
N VAL A 141 -10.95 -15.12 -33.58
CA VAL A 141 -11.97 -14.21 -33.00
C VAL A 141 -11.87 -14.22 -31.48
N PRO A 142 -12.26 -13.13 -30.79
CA PRO A 142 -12.35 -13.12 -29.33
C PRO A 142 -13.22 -14.25 -28.81
N ALA A 143 -12.74 -14.95 -27.79
CA ALA A 143 -13.50 -16.00 -27.12
C ALA A 143 -14.80 -15.45 -26.51
N GLU A 144 -15.86 -16.24 -26.58
CA GLU A 144 -17.14 -15.98 -25.94
C GLU A 144 -17.21 -16.73 -24.60
N ALA A 145 -17.16 -15.96 -23.51
CA ALA A 145 -17.19 -16.48 -22.15
C ALA A 145 -18.28 -15.77 -21.32
N ASP A 146 -19.04 -16.51 -20.51
CA ASP A 146 -19.90 -15.95 -19.47
C ASP A 146 -19.46 -16.58 -18.16
N ILE A 147 -18.71 -15.83 -17.37
CA ILE A 147 -18.18 -16.31 -16.10
C ILE A 147 -18.33 -15.23 -15.04
N THR A 148 -18.88 -15.62 -13.91
CA THR A 148 -19.01 -14.80 -12.71
C THR A 148 -18.12 -15.37 -11.63
N TRP A 149 -17.62 -14.52 -10.75
CA TRP A 149 -16.90 -14.94 -9.55
C TRP A 149 -17.46 -14.24 -8.34
N GLY A 150 -17.37 -14.90 -7.20
CA GLY A 150 -18.05 -14.46 -6.00
C GLY A 150 -17.60 -15.19 -4.76
N MET A 151 -18.16 -14.75 -3.65
CA MET A 151 -17.91 -15.30 -2.34
C MET A 151 -19.21 -15.77 -1.70
N ALA A 152 -19.09 -16.77 -0.83
CA ALA A 152 -20.22 -17.34 -0.12
C ALA A 152 -19.85 -17.88 1.24
N ASP A 153 -20.88 -18.01 2.07
CA ASP A 153 -20.91 -18.86 3.25
C ASP A 153 -21.29 -20.29 2.81
N SER A 154 -20.37 -21.24 2.98
CA SER A 154 -20.59 -22.64 2.62
C SER A 154 -21.74 -23.28 3.38
N SER A 155 -22.10 -22.76 4.57
CA SER A 155 -23.19 -23.28 5.38
C SER A 155 -24.58 -22.92 4.85
N ALA A 156 -24.66 -21.99 3.88
CA ALA A 156 -25.91 -21.62 3.22
C ALA A 156 -26.42 -22.68 2.21
N ARG A 157 -25.68 -23.77 2.00
CA ARG A 157 -26.11 -24.89 1.14
C ARG A 157 -27.31 -25.61 1.73
N SER A 158 -28.16 -26.15 0.85
CA SER A 158 -29.29 -26.97 1.28
C SER A 158 -28.85 -28.29 1.93
N GLU A 159 -27.72 -28.85 1.48
CA GLU A 159 -27.10 -30.06 2.01
C GLU A 159 -25.61 -30.12 1.64
N VAL A 160 -24.85 -30.98 2.33
CA VAL A 160 -23.41 -31.14 2.10
C VAL A 160 -23.16 -31.62 0.66
N GLY A 161 -22.33 -30.87 -0.08
CA GLY A 161 -21.99 -31.18 -1.46
C GLY A 161 -22.99 -30.68 -2.52
N ALA A 162 -24.10 -30.07 -2.11
CA ALA A 162 -25.00 -29.41 -3.06
C ALA A 162 -24.45 -28.06 -3.53
N PRO A 163 -24.76 -27.61 -4.75
CA PRO A 163 -24.45 -26.26 -5.20
C PRO A 163 -25.08 -25.20 -4.30
N LEU A 164 -24.40 -24.06 -4.13
CA LEU A 164 -24.98 -22.89 -3.48
C LEU A 164 -26.15 -22.36 -4.31
N GLY A 165 -27.26 -22.06 -3.63
CA GLY A 165 -28.47 -21.57 -4.27
C GLY A 165 -28.29 -20.16 -4.83
N TYR A 166 -29.01 -19.84 -5.89
CA TYR A 166 -29.01 -18.47 -6.42
C TYR A 166 -29.39 -17.46 -5.33
N GLY A 167 -28.52 -16.49 -5.10
CA GLY A 167 -28.71 -15.45 -4.08
C GLY A 167 -28.20 -15.80 -2.68
N THR A 168 -27.68 -17.02 -2.44
CA THR A 168 -26.95 -17.34 -1.20
C THR A 168 -25.47 -16.96 -1.28
N TYR A 169 -25.02 -16.46 -2.42
CA TYR A 169 -23.68 -15.98 -2.69
C TYR A 169 -23.72 -14.56 -3.24
N SER A 170 -22.63 -13.82 -3.04
CA SER A 170 -22.43 -12.49 -3.59
C SER A 170 -21.46 -12.57 -4.75
N VAL A 171 -21.89 -12.10 -5.92
CA VAL A 171 -21.02 -12.00 -7.10
C VAL A 171 -20.21 -10.72 -6.95
N LEU A 172 -18.90 -10.82 -7.09
CA LEU A 172 -18.02 -9.66 -7.08
C LEU A 172 -17.84 -9.11 -8.50
N GLY A 173 -17.79 -9.97 -9.51
CA GLY A 173 -17.69 -9.51 -10.89
C GLY A 173 -18.04 -10.58 -11.91
N ARG A 174 -18.04 -10.15 -13.18
CA ARG A 174 -18.39 -10.97 -14.34
C ARG A 174 -17.55 -10.57 -15.55
N ILE A 175 -17.25 -11.54 -16.41
CA ILE A 175 -16.99 -11.30 -17.83
C ILE A 175 -18.23 -11.75 -18.61
N GLU A 176 -18.82 -10.84 -19.37
CA GLU A 176 -19.92 -11.12 -20.29
C GLU A 176 -19.43 -11.80 -21.57
N THR A 177 -20.39 -12.36 -22.32
CA THR A 177 -20.14 -13.06 -23.59
C THR A 177 -19.44 -12.20 -24.64
N ASN A 178 -19.63 -10.88 -24.57
CA ASN A 178 -18.98 -9.89 -25.43
C ASN A 178 -17.57 -9.50 -24.93
N GLY A 179 -17.19 -9.93 -23.73
CA GLY A 179 -15.91 -9.64 -23.11
C GLY A 179 -15.86 -8.40 -22.22
N ILE A 180 -16.98 -7.71 -22.02
CA ILE A 180 -17.11 -6.60 -21.08
C ILE A 180 -17.06 -7.16 -19.66
N ILE A 181 -16.40 -6.40 -18.78
CA ILE A 181 -16.32 -6.72 -17.36
C ILE A 181 -17.39 -5.94 -16.60
N ASP A 182 -18.11 -6.64 -15.72
CA ASP A 182 -19.14 -6.04 -14.87
C ASP A 182 -18.80 -6.24 -13.41
N ILE A 183 -19.26 -5.32 -12.59
CA ILE A 183 -19.41 -5.50 -11.14
C ILE A 183 -20.87 -5.78 -10.81
N ARG A 184 -21.11 -6.42 -9.67
CA ARG A 184 -22.46 -6.55 -9.12
C ARG A 184 -22.59 -5.72 -7.85
N ASP A 185 -23.38 -4.65 -7.93
CA ASP A 185 -23.76 -3.83 -6.79
C ASP A 185 -25.18 -4.21 -6.35
N ALA A 186 -25.25 -4.90 -5.22
CA ALA A 186 -26.45 -5.52 -4.67
C ALA A 186 -27.22 -6.37 -5.72
N GLY A 187 -28.34 -5.84 -6.21
CA GLY A 187 -29.21 -6.53 -7.14
C GLY A 187 -28.75 -6.49 -8.60
N SER A 188 -27.89 -5.54 -8.95
CA SER A 188 -27.71 -5.05 -10.32
C SER A 188 -26.31 -5.32 -10.83
N TYR A 189 -26.19 -5.65 -12.13
CA TYR A 189 -24.91 -5.64 -12.82
C TYR A 189 -24.65 -4.25 -13.41
N ILE A 190 -23.41 -3.80 -13.33
CA ILE A 190 -22.94 -2.51 -13.83
C ILE A 190 -21.67 -2.78 -14.64
N ASP A 191 -21.69 -2.41 -15.92
CA ASP A 191 -20.53 -2.49 -16.80
C ASP A 191 -19.42 -1.55 -16.28
N LEU A 192 -18.22 -2.08 -16.07
CA LEU A 192 -17.05 -1.33 -15.59
C LEU A 192 -16.24 -0.68 -16.70
N ALA A 193 -16.50 -1.09 -17.95
CA ALA A 193 -15.86 -0.54 -19.14
C ALA A 193 -16.84 -0.53 -20.32
N GLU A 194 -16.71 0.46 -21.20
CA GLU A 194 -17.49 0.50 -22.45
C GLU A 194 -16.99 -0.51 -23.49
N THR A 195 -15.76 -1.02 -23.31
CA THR A 195 -15.10 -1.93 -24.24
C THR A 195 -14.71 -3.23 -23.56
N ALA A 196 -14.77 -4.32 -24.33
CA ALA A 196 -14.30 -5.62 -23.89
C ALA A 196 -12.81 -5.59 -23.51
N ILE A 197 -12.43 -6.40 -22.52
CA ILE A 197 -11.00 -6.60 -22.22
C ILE A 197 -10.28 -7.21 -23.42
N ASP A 198 -9.02 -6.80 -23.61
CA ASP A 198 -8.14 -7.34 -24.65
C ASP A 198 -8.00 -8.86 -24.54
N THR A 199 -7.98 -9.53 -25.68
CA THR A 199 -7.72 -10.97 -25.75
C THR A 199 -6.22 -11.25 -25.73
N GLN A 200 -5.83 -12.45 -25.29
CA GLN A 200 -4.42 -12.88 -25.18
C GLN A 200 -3.60 -12.01 -24.23
N THR A 201 -4.27 -11.37 -23.27
CA THR A 201 -3.67 -10.50 -22.26
C THR A 201 -4.18 -10.91 -20.90
N TRP A 202 -3.25 -11.02 -19.94
CA TRP A 202 -3.57 -11.22 -18.54
C TRP A 202 -3.97 -9.89 -17.89
N TYR A 203 -5.10 -9.91 -17.21
CA TYR A 203 -5.57 -8.83 -16.35
C TYR A 203 -5.47 -9.25 -14.90
N GLU A 204 -5.03 -8.33 -14.06
CA GLU A 204 -4.90 -8.47 -12.62
C GLU A 204 -6.07 -7.79 -11.94
N PHE A 205 -6.78 -8.53 -11.10
CA PHE A 205 -7.97 -8.06 -10.41
C PHE A 205 -7.71 -8.10 -8.91
N TRP A 206 -7.95 -6.97 -8.23
CA TRP A 206 -7.96 -6.89 -6.77
C TRP A 206 -9.38 -6.59 -6.31
N PHE A 207 -9.86 -7.31 -5.30
CA PHE A 207 -11.10 -7.05 -4.62
C PHE A 207 -10.82 -6.78 -3.15
N VAL A 208 -10.99 -5.53 -2.71
CA VAL A 208 -10.91 -5.17 -1.29
C VAL A 208 -12.30 -5.37 -0.71
N VAL A 209 -12.46 -6.42 0.09
CA VAL A 209 -13.74 -6.90 0.61
C VAL A 209 -13.85 -6.50 2.08
N ASP A 210 -14.84 -5.69 2.44
CA ASP A 210 -15.14 -5.34 3.82
C ASP A 210 -16.50 -5.91 4.23
N HIS A 211 -16.44 -6.96 5.04
CA HIS A 211 -17.64 -7.65 5.52
C HIS A 211 -18.37 -6.88 6.61
N TYR A 212 -17.68 -5.96 7.32
CA TYR A 212 -18.32 -5.09 8.32
C TYR A 212 -19.41 -4.23 7.69
N THR A 213 -19.14 -3.67 6.51
CA THR A 213 -20.08 -2.86 5.72
C THR A 213 -20.85 -3.67 4.67
N ASN A 214 -20.52 -4.95 4.49
CA ASN A 214 -21.00 -5.77 3.37
C ASN A 214 -20.71 -5.11 2.00
N THR A 215 -19.53 -4.50 1.86
CA THR A 215 -19.09 -3.85 0.62
C THR A 215 -17.80 -4.44 0.06
N PHE A 216 -17.52 -4.14 -1.20
CA PHE A 216 -16.23 -4.40 -1.81
C PHE A 216 -15.89 -3.36 -2.87
N SER A 217 -14.60 -3.10 -3.03
CA SER A 217 -14.04 -2.24 -4.07
C SER A 217 -13.20 -3.08 -5.02
N GLN A 218 -13.22 -2.74 -6.31
CA GLN A 218 -12.48 -3.48 -7.34
C GLN A 218 -11.43 -2.59 -8.01
N TYR A 219 -10.22 -3.13 -8.13
CA TYR A 219 -9.14 -2.56 -8.92
C TYR A 219 -8.78 -3.49 -10.06
N VAL A 220 -8.40 -2.92 -11.20
CA VAL A 220 -8.00 -3.67 -12.39
C VAL A 220 -6.72 -3.09 -12.97
N ARG A 221 -5.82 -3.95 -13.45
CA ARG A 221 -4.67 -3.60 -14.29
C ARG A 221 -4.54 -4.61 -15.42
N GLY A 222 -4.24 -4.17 -16.63
CA GLY A 222 -4.01 -5.04 -17.78
C GLY A 222 -4.47 -4.43 -19.09
N GLY A 223 -3.81 -4.86 -20.17
CA GLY A 223 -4.11 -4.46 -21.53
C GLY A 223 -4.16 -2.95 -21.77
N SER A 224 -4.85 -2.58 -22.84
CA SER A 224 -5.00 -1.20 -23.29
C SER A 224 -6.05 -0.41 -22.51
N GLY A 225 -7.03 -1.09 -21.91
CA GLY A 225 -8.09 -0.48 -21.12
C GLY A 225 -7.64 -0.01 -19.73
N PHE A 226 -6.72 -0.73 -19.09
CA PHE A 226 -6.25 -0.44 -17.73
C PHE A 226 -4.72 -0.54 -17.63
N PRO A 227 -3.96 0.34 -18.32
CA PRO A 227 -2.49 0.24 -18.39
C PRO A 227 -1.81 0.42 -17.03
N THR A 228 -2.46 1.10 -16.08
CA THR A 228 -2.07 1.20 -14.68
C THR A 228 -3.16 0.61 -13.80
N GLN A 229 -2.81 0.22 -12.58
CA GLN A 229 -3.80 -0.20 -11.60
C GLN A 229 -4.81 0.93 -11.39
N THR A 230 -6.09 0.62 -11.62
CA THR A 230 -7.18 1.57 -11.66
C THR A 230 -8.28 1.10 -10.72
N LEU A 231 -8.73 1.95 -9.79
CA LEU A 231 -9.97 1.74 -9.06
C LEU A 231 -11.14 1.86 -10.04
N VAL A 232 -11.79 0.75 -10.36
CA VAL A 232 -12.89 0.72 -11.34
C VAL A 232 -14.26 0.86 -10.67
N TYR A 233 -14.35 0.51 -9.39
CA TYR A 233 -15.56 0.71 -8.61
C TYR A 233 -15.25 0.68 -7.11
N GLU A 234 -15.91 1.55 -6.35
CA GLU A 234 -15.73 1.69 -4.91
C GLU A 234 -17.04 1.33 -4.18
N ASP A 235 -16.91 0.54 -3.11
CA ASP A 235 -17.99 0.22 -2.16
C ASP A 235 -19.27 -0.39 -2.77
N ALA A 236 -19.12 -1.29 -3.75
CA ALA A 236 -20.23 -2.10 -4.24
C ALA A 236 -20.80 -2.96 -3.11
N LYS A 237 -22.13 -3.00 -2.98
CA LYS A 237 -22.80 -3.78 -1.94
C LYS A 237 -22.90 -5.24 -2.33
N TYR A 238 -22.80 -6.11 -1.34
CA TYR A 238 -23.12 -7.52 -1.52
C TYR A 238 -24.58 -7.70 -1.92
N ARG A 239 -24.82 -8.66 -2.82
CA ARG A 239 -26.19 -9.12 -3.07
C ARG A 239 -26.77 -9.81 -1.85
N ASN A 240 -25.98 -10.70 -1.27
CA ASN A 240 -26.31 -11.42 -0.06
C ASN A 240 -25.61 -10.69 1.09
N GLU A 241 -26.30 -9.75 1.72
CA GLU A 241 -25.85 -9.04 2.93
C GLU A 241 -25.90 -9.98 4.14
N THR A 242 -25.03 -11.00 4.12
CA THR A 242 -24.96 -12.02 5.14
C THR A 242 -24.14 -11.54 6.34
N LEU A 243 -24.45 -12.08 7.51
CA LEU A 243 -23.62 -11.93 8.72
C LEU A 243 -22.76 -13.17 8.98
N ASN A 244 -22.86 -14.20 8.15
CA ASN A 244 -22.05 -15.40 8.29
C ASN A 244 -20.71 -15.24 7.57
N ASN A 245 -19.71 -15.99 8.04
CA ASN A 245 -18.38 -16.02 7.44
C ASN A 245 -18.42 -16.27 5.93
N LEU A 246 -17.64 -15.51 5.18
CA LEU A 246 -17.36 -15.83 3.79
C LEU A 246 -16.14 -16.76 3.75
N ASP A 247 -16.38 -18.03 3.46
CA ASP A 247 -15.42 -19.12 3.56
C ASP A 247 -15.16 -19.82 2.22
N THR A 248 -15.87 -19.44 1.17
CA THR A 248 -15.82 -20.09 -0.15
C THR A 248 -15.66 -19.05 -1.24
N MET A 249 -14.68 -19.25 -2.13
CA MET A 249 -14.60 -18.57 -3.42
C MET A 249 -15.22 -19.47 -4.49
N LEU A 250 -16.03 -18.89 -5.36
CA LEU A 250 -16.71 -19.61 -6.43
C LEU A 250 -16.64 -18.87 -7.76
N PHE A 251 -16.59 -19.66 -8.83
CA PHE A 251 -16.62 -19.24 -10.23
C PHE A 251 -17.77 -19.98 -10.91
N ILE A 252 -18.73 -19.26 -11.46
CA ILE A 252 -19.90 -19.85 -12.11
C ILE A 252 -19.88 -19.46 -13.58
N THR A 253 -19.92 -20.47 -14.43
CA THR A 253 -20.07 -20.31 -15.88
C THR A 253 -21.37 -20.95 -16.37
N SER A 254 -21.84 -20.53 -17.54
CA SER A 254 -23.09 -21.00 -18.13
C SER A 254 -22.92 -21.34 -19.60
N ALA A 255 -23.27 -22.57 -19.97
CA ALA A 255 -23.38 -23.00 -21.37
C ALA A 255 -24.56 -22.34 -22.10
N GLY A 256 -25.50 -21.77 -21.35
CA GLY A 256 -26.71 -21.17 -21.89
C GLY A 256 -27.71 -22.23 -22.37
N THR A 257 -28.48 -21.90 -23.40
CA THR A 257 -29.50 -22.77 -23.99
C THR A 257 -29.27 -22.93 -25.49
N VAL A 258 -30.00 -23.84 -26.15
CA VAL A 258 -29.99 -23.95 -27.62
C VAL A 258 -30.42 -22.66 -28.33
N ALA A 259 -31.25 -21.82 -27.69
CA ALA A 259 -31.70 -20.55 -28.24
C ALA A 259 -30.74 -19.39 -27.94
N LYS A 260 -29.96 -19.49 -26.85
CA LYS A 260 -29.02 -18.46 -26.41
C LYS A 260 -27.82 -19.11 -25.72
N VAL A 261 -26.79 -19.40 -26.53
CA VAL A 261 -25.46 -19.76 -26.00
C VAL A 261 -24.92 -18.56 -25.22
N LYS A 262 -24.30 -18.84 -24.07
CA LYS A 262 -23.70 -17.83 -23.21
C LYS A 262 -22.17 -17.88 -23.36
N GLY A 263 -21.48 -18.73 -22.61
CA GLY A 263 -20.08 -19.04 -22.89
C GLY A 263 -19.97 -20.31 -23.71
N LYS A 264 -18.92 -20.41 -24.53
CA LYS A 264 -18.54 -21.66 -25.24
C LYS A 264 -17.03 -21.88 -25.34
N ASP A 265 -16.25 -20.83 -25.05
CA ASP A 265 -14.80 -20.82 -25.14
C ASP A 265 -14.19 -20.72 -23.73
N ASP A 266 -12.90 -21.04 -23.64
CA ASP A 266 -12.19 -21.06 -22.36
C ASP A 266 -12.06 -19.65 -21.77
N THR A 267 -12.22 -19.55 -20.45
CA THR A 267 -11.63 -18.46 -19.65
C THR A 267 -10.49 -19.01 -18.82
N TYR A 268 -9.39 -18.27 -18.75
CA TYR A 268 -8.23 -18.65 -17.98
C TYR A 268 -8.14 -17.83 -16.70
N LEU A 269 -7.88 -18.51 -15.58
CA LEU A 269 -7.65 -17.89 -14.28
C LEU A 269 -6.38 -18.43 -13.64
N ARG A 270 -5.64 -17.60 -12.91
CA ARG A 270 -4.44 -18.03 -12.17
C ARG A 270 -4.12 -17.10 -11.01
N GLU A 271 -3.05 -17.43 -10.28
CA GLU A 271 -2.47 -16.58 -9.23
C GLU A 271 -3.48 -16.21 -8.14
N PHE A 272 -4.22 -17.17 -7.58
CA PHE A 272 -5.19 -16.89 -6.52
C PHE A 272 -4.49 -16.61 -5.20
N HIS A 273 -4.61 -15.38 -4.71
CA HIS A 273 -4.00 -14.92 -3.47
C HIS A 273 -4.99 -14.16 -2.59
N ILE A 274 -4.76 -14.20 -1.29
CA ILE A 274 -5.52 -13.44 -0.31
C ILE A 274 -4.55 -12.75 0.65
N ALA A 275 -4.88 -11.53 1.05
CA ALA A 275 -4.16 -10.75 2.04
C ALA A 275 -5.11 -10.28 3.15
N GLN A 276 -4.69 -10.41 4.41
CA GLN A 276 -5.42 -9.89 5.58
C GLN A 276 -5.18 -8.38 5.72
N GLY A 277 -6.10 -7.57 5.20
CA GLY A 277 -5.95 -6.12 5.08
C GLY A 277 -6.06 -5.66 3.63
N VAL A 278 -5.86 -4.36 3.41
CA VAL A 278 -5.76 -3.79 2.08
C VAL A 278 -4.35 -4.06 1.52
N ASN A 279 -4.24 -4.80 0.41
CA ASN A 279 -2.99 -4.96 -0.32
C ASN A 279 -3.23 -4.80 -1.82
N LEU A 280 -2.71 -3.71 -2.40
CA LEU A 280 -2.83 -3.41 -3.83
C LEU A 280 -1.56 -3.71 -4.62
N THR A 281 -0.58 -4.39 -4.03
CA THR A 281 0.59 -4.90 -4.75
C THR A 281 0.22 -6.15 -5.56
N SER A 282 1.03 -6.51 -6.56
CA SER A 282 0.87 -7.81 -7.23
C SER A 282 1.61 -8.90 -6.45
N PRO A 283 1.01 -10.09 -6.25
CA PRO A 283 1.74 -11.24 -5.72
C PRO A 283 2.97 -11.56 -6.57
N GLY A 284 4.09 -11.89 -5.91
CA GLY A 284 5.34 -12.20 -6.59
C GLY A 284 6.05 -11.01 -7.25
N ALA A 285 5.48 -9.80 -7.23
CA ALA A 285 6.32 -8.60 -7.29
C ALA A 285 7.32 -8.72 -6.12
N PRO A 286 8.59 -8.29 -6.27
CA PRO A 286 9.48 -8.26 -5.13
C PRO A 286 8.75 -7.50 -4.04
N ILE A 287 8.39 -8.22 -2.97
CA ILE A 287 8.23 -7.60 -1.67
C ILE A 287 9.50 -6.76 -1.56
N VAL A 288 9.36 -5.48 -1.25
CA VAL A 288 10.49 -4.73 -0.74
C VAL A 288 10.87 -5.47 0.53
N ASP A 289 11.74 -6.47 0.40
CA ASP A 289 12.14 -7.32 1.49
C ASP A 289 13.00 -6.43 2.39
N ASN A 290 12.34 -5.88 3.37
CA ASN A 290 12.88 -5.07 4.44
C ASN A 290 13.55 -5.95 5.51
N THR A 291 13.62 -7.28 5.30
CA THR A 291 14.55 -8.16 6.02
C THR A 291 15.95 -7.95 5.48
N ALA A 292 16.84 -7.39 6.30
CA ALA A 292 18.24 -7.20 5.95
C ALA A 292 18.88 -8.52 5.45
N ARG A 293 19.16 -8.63 4.14
CA ARG A 293 19.75 -9.85 3.53
C ARG A 293 21.27 -9.92 3.56
N ALA A 294 21.92 -9.02 4.28
CA ALA A 294 23.31 -9.16 4.71
C ALA A 294 23.53 -8.30 5.96
N GLU A 295 23.79 -8.92 7.11
CA GLU A 295 24.38 -8.20 8.24
C GLU A 295 25.89 -8.07 7.96
N ALA A 296 26.33 -6.87 7.56
CA ALA A 296 27.72 -6.48 7.68
C ALA A 296 27.91 -5.91 9.09
N THR A 297 28.64 -6.63 9.95
CA THR A 297 29.03 -6.09 11.25
C THR A 297 30.14 -5.09 11.04
N ASP A 298 29.91 -3.83 11.42
CA ASP A 298 30.98 -2.84 11.53
C ASP A 298 32.01 -3.34 12.55
N VAL A 299 33.24 -3.53 12.09
CA VAL A 299 34.39 -3.94 12.91
C VAL A 299 35.27 -2.74 13.31
N GLY A 300 34.74 -1.52 13.20
CA GLY A 300 35.39 -0.29 13.66
C GLY A 300 36.45 0.24 12.68
N SER A 301 36.23 0.08 11.37
CA SER A 301 37.11 0.57 10.31
C SER A 301 36.28 0.82 9.07
N THR A 302 36.51 1.95 8.38
CA THR A 302 35.85 2.45 7.16
C THR A 302 35.97 1.54 5.91
N THR A 303 35.74 0.23 6.06
CA THR A 303 35.84 -0.80 5.03
C THR A 303 34.85 -1.93 5.27
N ILE A 304 34.11 -2.33 4.22
CA ILE A 304 33.30 -3.55 4.19
C ILE A 304 34.06 -4.63 3.42
N ALA A 305 34.32 -5.79 4.05
CA ALA A 305 34.87 -6.96 3.39
C ALA A 305 33.75 -8.01 3.22
N THR A 306 33.40 -8.34 1.97
CA THR A 306 32.43 -9.41 1.70
C THR A 306 33.10 -10.78 1.91
N THR A 307 32.47 -11.66 2.69
CA THR A 307 33.00 -13.00 3.00
C THR A 307 32.36 -14.13 2.16
N GLY A 308 31.66 -13.78 1.08
CA GLY A 308 31.02 -14.77 0.20
C GLY A 308 30.69 -14.23 -1.18
N THR A 309 30.39 -15.14 -2.11
CA THR A 309 29.87 -14.83 -3.45
C THR A 309 28.48 -14.25 -3.33
N LEU A 310 28.30 -12.99 -3.75
CA LEU A 310 26.98 -12.36 -3.83
C LEU A 310 26.14 -13.04 -4.94
N PRO A 311 24.82 -13.23 -4.75
CA PRO A 311 23.95 -13.78 -5.79
C PRO A 311 23.93 -12.87 -7.03
N ALA A 312 23.72 -13.46 -8.20
CA ALA A 312 23.87 -12.83 -9.52
C ALA A 312 22.91 -11.65 -9.79
N GLU A 313 21.98 -11.35 -8.88
CA GLU A 313 20.86 -10.41 -9.09
C GLU A 313 20.68 -9.45 -7.89
N ALA A 314 21.75 -9.13 -7.17
CA ALA A 314 21.67 -8.08 -6.15
C ALA A 314 21.39 -6.72 -6.82
N VAL A 315 20.22 -6.14 -6.57
CA VAL A 315 19.89 -4.76 -6.94
C VAL A 315 20.65 -3.84 -5.99
N VAL A 316 21.55 -3.02 -6.52
CA VAL A 316 22.53 -2.29 -5.71
C VAL A 316 22.02 -0.97 -5.17
N GLY A 317 20.86 -0.40 -5.51
CA GLY A 317 20.49 0.92 -4.97
C GLY A 317 21.53 2.03 -5.29
N ASN A 318 21.28 3.27 -4.88
CA ASN A 318 21.95 4.52 -5.32
C ASN A 318 23.44 4.69 -4.92
N LEU A 319 24.26 3.64 -5.00
CA LEU A 319 25.66 3.69 -4.63
C LEU A 319 26.52 4.22 -5.80
N VAL A 320 27.19 5.35 -5.61
CA VAL A 320 28.20 5.92 -6.53
C VAL A 320 29.59 5.43 -6.12
N PHE A 321 30.43 5.06 -7.10
CA PHE A 321 31.85 4.72 -6.86
C PHE A 321 32.79 5.89 -7.16
N ILE A 322 33.79 6.06 -6.28
CA ILE A 322 35.01 6.83 -6.54
C ILE A 322 36.21 5.86 -6.62
N ASN A 323 37.01 5.94 -7.67
CA ASN A 323 38.27 5.22 -7.74
C ASN A 323 39.38 6.04 -7.07
N ILE A 324 40.07 5.47 -6.08
CA ILE A 324 41.24 6.11 -5.46
C ILE A 324 42.48 5.79 -6.30
N GLY A 325 42.65 6.55 -7.38
CA GLY A 325 43.97 7.07 -7.75
C GLY A 325 44.26 8.36 -6.96
N PRO A 326 45.50 8.88 -6.95
CA PRO A 326 45.89 10.07 -6.17
C PRO A 326 45.12 11.36 -6.50
N GLU A 327 44.16 11.33 -7.43
CA GLU A 327 43.34 12.47 -7.86
C GLU A 327 41.82 12.25 -7.72
N GLY A 328 41.36 11.17 -7.06
CA GLY A 328 39.96 11.05 -6.59
C GLY A 328 38.87 11.30 -7.64
N THR A 329 38.96 10.69 -8.82
CA THR A 329 37.97 10.89 -9.88
C THR A 329 36.74 9.99 -9.67
N GLU A 330 35.56 10.60 -9.61
CA GLU A 330 34.27 9.92 -9.61
C GLU A 330 34.09 9.12 -10.90
N LEU A 331 33.63 7.86 -10.78
CA LEU A 331 33.39 7.00 -11.94
C LEU A 331 31.92 7.02 -12.39
N GLY A 332 30.97 7.17 -11.46
CA GLY A 332 29.53 7.25 -11.73
C GLY A 332 28.70 6.18 -10.99
N LYS A 333 27.40 6.13 -11.28
CA LYS A 333 26.41 5.21 -10.68
C LYS A 333 26.51 3.80 -11.22
N ILE A 334 26.29 2.81 -10.36
CA ILE A 334 26.43 1.39 -10.68
C ILE A 334 25.13 0.87 -11.29
N ALA A 335 25.20 0.36 -12.52
CA ALA A 335 24.09 -0.35 -13.13
C ALA A 335 24.09 -1.85 -12.78
N SER A 336 25.26 -2.48 -12.72
CA SER A 336 25.37 -3.92 -12.37
C SER A 336 26.77 -4.34 -11.94
N ILE A 337 26.86 -5.50 -11.27
CA ILE A 337 28.12 -6.13 -10.84
C ILE A 337 28.14 -7.58 -11.36
N ASN A 338 29.18 -7.95 -12.10
CA ASN A 338 29.37 -9.31 -12.61
C ASN A 338 30.80 -9.82 -12.32
N GLY A 339 30.93 -10.61 -11.26
CA GLY A 339 32.22 -11.07 -10.76
C GLY A 339 33.10 -9.89 -10.30
N SER A 340 34.26 -9.71 -10.92
CA SER A 340 35.18 -8.59 -10.65
C SER A 340 34.96 -7.38 -11.56
N ILE A 341 33.88 -7.36 -12.35
CA ILE A 341 33.58 -6.26 -13.28
C ILE A 341 32.36 -5.49 -12.78
N LEU A 342 32.52 -4.19 -12.66
CA LEU A 342 31.45 -3.23 -12.40
C LEU A 342 31.01 -2.62 -13.73
N THR A 343 29.70 -2.47 -13.94
CA THR A 343 29.13 -1.75 -15.08
C THR A 343 28.35 -0.55 -14.56
N LEU A 344 28.60 0.62 -15.13
CA LEU A 344 27.98 1.88 -14.75
C LEU A 344 26.73 2.18 -15.58
N GLU A 345 25.89 3.09 -15.12
CA GLU A 345 24.65 3.50 -15.82
C GLU A 345 24.90 4.13 -17.20
N ASP A 346 26.08 4.70 -17.42
CA ASP A 346 26.50 5.21 -18.74
C ASP A 346 26.94 4.10 -19.72
N GLY A 347 26.96 2.83 -19.26
CA GLY A 347 27.37 1.66 -20.03
C GLY A 347 28.87 1.34 -19.99
N SER A 348 29.68 2.12 -19.26
CA SER A 348 31.10 1.88 -19.07
C SER A 348 31.34 0.72 -18.11
N ALA A 349 32.36 -0.10 -18.37
CA ALA A 349 32.72 -1.25 -17.52
C ALA A 349 34.13 -1.11 -16.95
N VAL A 350 34.28 -1.35 -15.64
CA VAL A 350 35.54 -1.21 -14.90
C VAL A 350 35.88 -2.52 -14.19
N ALA A 351 37.08 -3.05 -14.45
CA ALA A 351 37.59 -4.23 -13.75
C ALA A 351 38.18 -3.83 -12.39
N VAL A 352 37.71 -4.47 -11.33
CA VAL A 352 38.17 -4.27 -9.95
C VAL A 352 39.13 -5.40 -9.57
N PRO A 353 40.41 -5.11 -9.32
CA PRO A 353 41.35 -6.12 -8.84
C PRO A 353 40.89 -6.76 -7.52
N ALA A 354 41.15 -8.06 -7.36
CA ALA A 354 40.86 -8.74 -6.10
C ALA A 354 41.66 -8.11 -4.94
N GLY A 355 40.96 -7.78 -3.85
CA GLY A 355 41.55 -7.08 -2.70
C GLY A 355 41.51 -5.55 -2.80
N SER A 356 40.94 -4.98 -3.86
CA SER A 356 40.67 -3.54 -3.92
C SER A 356 39.63 -3.13 -2.88
N GLN A 357 39.88 -1.99 -2.24
CA GLN A 357 38.93 -1.35 -1.34
C GLN A 357 37.97 -0.48 -2.17
N LEU A 358 36.68 -0.58 -1.88
CA LEU A 358 35.63 0.21 -2.51
C LEU A 358 35.06 1.17 -1.47
N PHE A 359 34.93 2.43 -1.87
CA PHE A 359 34.33 3.49 -1.06
C PHE A 359 33.02 3.91 -1.74
N PHE A 360 31.98 4.00 -0.92
CA PHE A 360 30.67 4.46 -1.34
C PHE A 360 30.45 5.85 -0.77
N VAL A 361 29.99 6.75 -1.61
CA VAL A 361 29.51 8.08 -1.21
C VAL A 361 28.05 8.10 -1.65
N GLU A 362 27.12 8.34 -0.72
CA GLU A 362 25.76 8.70 -1.11
C GLU A 362 25.84 9.95 -1.98
N ASP A 363 25.11 9.95 -3.09
CA ASP A 363 25.02 11.09 -4.01
C ASP A 363 24.26 12.24 -3.34
N ASP A 364 24.85 12.79 -2.29
CA ASP A 364 24.43 13.98 -1.59
C ASP A 364 25.17 15.16 -2.19
N GLU A 365 24.79 15.54 -3.41
CA GLU A 365 25.03 16.90 -3.88
C GLU A 365 24.04 17.86 -3.19
N PHE A 366 24.11 17.92 -1.85
CA PHE A 366 23.88 19.10 -1.03
C PHE A 366 24.79 18.98 0.20
N PRO A 367 25.76 19.89 0.40
CA PRO A 367 26.55 19.87 1.61
C PRO A 367 25.65 20.31 2.76
N ILE A 368 25.18 19.37 3.57
CA ILE A 368 24.65 19.70 4.90
C ILE A 368 25.83 19.57 5.84
N GLU A 369 26.44 20.70 6.19
CA GLU A 369 27.36 20.75 7.32
C GLU A 369 26.60 20.37 8.59
N ASP A 370 27.17 19.40 9.30
CA ASP A 370 26.99 19.04 10.70
C ASP A 370 26.25 20.10 11.55
N ALA A 371 24.94 19.92 11.71
CA ALA A 371 24.14 20.59 12.73
C ALA A 371 22.99 19.66 13.13
N GLY A 372 22.92 19.32 14.43
CA GLY A 372 21.92 18.44 15.05
C GLY A 372 20.52 19.04 15.03
N ASN A 373 19.94 19.11 13.84
CA ASN A 373 18.77 19.92 13.56
C ASN A 373 17.45 19.20 13.86
N VAL A 374 16.45 19.94 14.33
CA VAL A 374 15.06 19.46 14.43
C VAL A 374 14.53 19.29 13.00
N LEU A 375 14.35 18.04 12.58
CA LEU A 375 13.63 17.70 11.33
C LEU A 375 12.21 18.26 11.41
N ASN A 376 11.82 19.03 10.40
CA ASN A 376 10.50 19.64 10.25
C ASN A 376 9.37 18.63 10.50
N ILE A 377 8.54 18.84 11.54
CA ILE A 377 7.39 18.01 11.90
C ILE A 377 6.12 18.71 11.43
N SER A 378 5.22 18.01 10.74
CA SER A 378 3.88 18.50 10.39
C SER A 378 2.87 17.35 10.56
N THR A 379 1.89 17.52 11.45
CA THR A 379 0.88 16.51 11.78
C THR A 379 -0.52 17.10 11.66
N ARG A 380 -1.36 16.51 10.80
CA ARG A 380 -2.76 16.90 10.64
C ARG A 380 -3.66 16.06 11.55
N GLY A 381 -4.61 16.68 12.23
CA GLY A 381 -5.56 15.95 13.08
C GLY A 381 -6.86 16.71 13.32
N LEU A 382 -7.82 16.02 13.94
CA LEU A 382 -9.09 16.60 14.37
C LEU A 382 -8.96 17.14 15.80
N VAL A 383 -9.37 18.40 16.00
CA VAL A 383 -9.56 19.03 17.30
C VAL A 383 -11.05 19.03 17.59
N GLY A 384 -11.46 18.47 18.72
CA GLY A 384 -12.86 18.48 19.15
C GLY A 384 -13.21 19.74 19.94
N SER A 385 -14.46 19.78 20.45
CA SER A 385 -14.90 20.83 21.36
C SER A 385 -14.57 20.49 22.82
N GLY A 386 -14.45 21.53 23.65
CA GLY A 386 -14.13 21.39 25.08
C GLY A 386 -12.71 20.82 25.29
N ASP A 387 -12.61 19.77 26.11
CA ASP A 387 -11.33 19.15 26.48
C ASP A 387 -10.72 18.24 25.38
N ASN A 388 -11.36 18.13 24.22
CA ASN A 388 -10.92 17.26 23.12
C ASN A 388 -9.88 17.97 22.24
N VAL A 389 -8.62 17.96 22.70
CA VAL A 389 -7.50 18.67 22.06
C VAL A 389 -6.66 17.75 21.18
N MET A 390 -5.95 18.31 20.20
CA MET A 390 -4.85 17.62 19.52
C MET A 390 -3.56 17.82 20.31
N ILE A 391 -2.73 16.78 20.42
CA ILE A 391 -1.45 16.85 21.13
C ILE A 391 -0.35 16.36 20.19
N GLY A 392 0.63 17.22 19.90
CA GLY A 392 1.86 16.89 19.19
C GLY A 392 3.05 16.88 20.15
N GLY A 393 3.74 15.74 20.24
CA GLY A 393 4.97 15.60 21.04
C GLY A 393 6.21 15.80 20.19
N PHE A 394 7.22 16.49 20.72
CA PHE A 394 8.52 16.65 20.08
C PHE A 394 9.64 16.71 21.12
N ILE A 395 10.89 16.46 20.71
CA ILE A 395 12.04 16.40 21.63
C ILE A 395 13.13 17.33 21.08
N ILE A 396 13.65 18.20 21.95
CA ILE A 396 14.86 18.98 21.72
C ILE A 396 16.03 18.19 22.31
N VAL A 397 17.06 17.90 21.52
CA VAL A 397 18.13 16.96 21.92
C VAL A 397 19.43 17.71 22.26
N ASP A 398 19.97 18.48 21.30
CA ASP A 398 21.32 19.05 21.37
C ASP A 398 21.38 20.45 21.99
N GLY A 399 20.92 20.55 23.25
CA GLY A 399 20.91 21.83 23.98
C GLY A 399 19.73 22.74 23.60
N PRO A 400 19.76 24.04 23.95
CA PRO A 400 18.67 24.95 23.61
C PRO A 400 18.55 25.17 22.10
N GLN A 401 17.38 24.93 21.51
CA GLN A 401 17.11 25.15 20.08
C GLN A 401 15.97 26.15 19.90
N THR A 402 16.10 27.02 18.90
CA THR A 402 15.05 27.96 18.49
C THR A 402 14.19 27.30 17.43
N VAL A 403 12.90 27.17 17.71
CA VAL A 403 11.94 26.50 16.83
C VAL A 403 10.74 27.41 16.58
N PHE A 404 10.16 27.30 15.39
CA PHE A 404 8.83 27.77 15.09
C PHE A 404 7.84 26.66 15.37
N VAL A 405 6.80 26.93 16.15
CA VAL A 405 5.71 25.99 16.43
C VAL A 405 4.40 26.64 16.03
N ALA A 406 3.56 25.92 15.28
CA ALA A 406 2.28 26.46 14.80
C ALA A 406 1.12 25.47 14.85
N ALA A 407 -0.08 26.04 14.93
CA ALA A 407 -1.36 25.41 14.73
C ALA A 407 -2.05 26.09 13.53
N ARG A 408 -1.91 25.49 12.35
CA ARG A 408 -2.46 26.02 11.09
C ARG A 408 -3.85 25.47 10.83
N ALA A 409 -4.81 26.33 10.50
CA ALA A 409 -6.15 25.88 10.14
C ALA A 409 -6.80 26.70 9.02
N SER A 410 -7.12 27.98 9.25
CA SER A 410 -8.01 28.77 8.36
C SER A 410 -7.54 28.87 6.90
N GLU A 411 -6.23 28.88 6.67
CA GLU A 411 -5.56 29.03 5.38
C GLU A 411 -5.73 27.81 4.48
N LEU A 412 -5.97 26.63 5.08
CA LEU A 412 -6.16 25.38 4.34
C LEU A 412 -7.46 25.38 3.53
N ALA A 413 -8.36 26.34 3.79
CA ALA A 413 -9.59 26.50 3.02
C ALA A 413 -9.29 26.82 1.56
N ALA A 414 -8.25 27.62 1.31
CA ALA A 414 -7.78 27.94 -0.04
C ALA A 414 -7.21 26.71 -0.78
N ALA A 415 -6.72 25.72 -0.04
CA ALA A 415 -6.25 24.43 -0.56
C ALA A 415 -7.38 23.39 -0.70
N GLY A 416 -8.64 23.77 -0.48
CA GLY A 416 -9.80 22.89 -0.64
C GLY A 416 -10.03 21.90 0.51
N VAL A 417 -9.38 22.09 1.66
CA VAL A 417 -9.56 21.24 2.84
C VAL A 417 -10.87 21.62 3.56
N PRO A 418 -11.86 20.69 3.70
CA PRO A 418 -13.11 20.98 4.39
C PRO A 418 -12.98 20.83 5.92
N ASN A 419 -13.97 21.31 6.67
CA ASN A 419 -14.11 21.11 8.13
C ASN A 419 -12.91 21.57 8.96
N LEU A 420 -12.35 22.73 8.65
CA LEU A 420 -11.21 23.31 9.36
C LEU A 420 -11.60 23.84 10.72
N LEU A 421 -10.69 23.75 11.68
CA LEU A 421 -10.84 24.38 12.98
C LEU A 421 -10.88 25.91 12.76
N PRO A 422 -11.97 26.61 13.11
CA PRO A 422 -12.10 28.02 12.77
C PRO A 422 -11.09 28.91 13.50
N ASP A 423 -10.68 28.53 14.71
CA ASP A 423 -9.87 29.36 15.60
C ASP A 423 -8.99 28.48 16.52
N PRO A 424 -7.80 28.04 16.05
CA PRO A 424 -6.87 27.23 16.82
C PRO A 424 -6.11 28.03 17.89
N VAL A 425 -6.11 27.54 19.12
CA VAL A 425 -5.22 28.00 20.20
C VAL A 425 -4.11 26.97 20.43
N LEU A 426 -2.85 27.41 20.41
CA LEU A 426 -1.66 26.59 20.62
C LEU A 426 -1.10 26.78 22.03
N THR A 427 -0.91 25.69 22.77
CA THR A 427 -0.26 25.68 24.09
C THR A 427 0.97 24.79 24.08
N ILE A 428 2.13 25.32 24.48
CA ILE A 428 3.41 24.60 24.55
C ILE A 428 3.76 24.35 26.02
N SER A 429 4.00 23.09 26.39
CA SER A 429 4.38 22.69 27.75
C SER A 429 5.53 21.67 27.74
N PRO A 430 6.43 21.67 28.75
CA PRO A 430 7.41 20.60 28.90
C PRO A 430 6.72 19.32 29.40
N GLN A 431 7.22 18.15 28.98
CA GLN A 431 6.64 16.87 29.37
C GLN A 431 6.65 16.70 30.90
N GLY A 432 5.48 16.44 31.47
CA GLY A 432 5.32 16.20 32.91
C GLY A 432 5.16 17.45 33.77
N ASP A 433 5.18 18.66 33.19
CA ASP A 433 4.82 19.90 33.88
C ASP A 433 3.46 20.42 33.37
N PRO A 434 2.47 20.63 34.25
CA PRO A 434 1.18 21.18 33.86
C PRO A 434 1.22 22.68 33.56
N THR A 435 2.36 23.36 33.76
CA THR A 435 2.51 24.80 33.53
C THR A 435 2.92 25.07 32.08
N PRO A 436 2.09 25.76 31.28
CA PRO A 436 2.46 26.08 29.91
C PRO A 436 3.60 27.08 29.87
N THR A 437 4.54 26.83 28.96
CA THR A 437 5.64 27.75 28.63
C THR A 437 5.19 28.83 27.67
N ALA A 438 4.26 28.52 26.77
CA ALA A 438 3.61 29.50 25.90
C ALA A 438 2.14 29.11 25.63
N VAL A 439 1.29 30.11 25.47
CA VAL A 439 -0.09 29.98 24.99
C VAL A 439 -0.28 31.06 23.94
N VAL A 440 -0.73 30.68 22.75
CA VAL A 440 -0.84 31.55 21.58
C VAL A 440 -2.20 31.35 20.94
N ASP A 441 -2.92 32.44 20.82
CA ASP A 441 -4.22 32.57 20.17
C ASP A 441 -4.00 33.65 19.10
N ASN A 442 -3.98 33.24 17.83
CA ASN A 442 -3.53 34.03 16.67
C ASN A 442 -2.04 34.45 16.67
N TRP A 443 -1.34 34.19 15.57
CA TRP A 443 0.09 34.54 15.43
C TRP A 443 0.32 36.07 15.32
N GLU A 444 -0.70 36.85 14.97
CA GLU A 444 -0.63 38.32 14.84
C GLU A 444 -1.00 39.09 16.12
N ASP A 445 -1.46 38.42 17.18
CA ASP A 445 -1.89 39.07 18.43
C ASP A 445 -0.72 39.75 19.16
N ASP A 446 0.49 39.22 19.00
CA ASP A 446 1.74 39.85 19.42
C ASP A 446 2.50 40.39 18.21
N ALA A 447 2.50 41.71 18.05
CA ALA A 447 3.14 42.38 16.93
C ALA A 447 4.67 42.18 16.86
N GLU A 448 5.35 41.97 18.00
CA GLU A 448 6.79 41.68 18.02
C GLU A 448 7.05 40.25 17.55
N MET A 449 6.27 39.29 18.04
CA MET A 449 6.38 37.89 17.60
C MET A 449 6.01 37.72 16.11
N ALA A 450 4.96 38.39 15.64
CA ALA A 450 4.58 38.38 14.22
C ALA A 450 5.71 38.90 13.32
N GLN A 451 6.43 39.93 13.78
CA GLN A 451 7.61 40.44 13.08
C GLN A 451 8.76 39.42 13.09
N ILE A 452 9.04 38.78 14.23
CA ILE A 452 10.06 37.72 14.34
C ILE A 452 9.75 36.57 13.37
N ILE A 453 8.52 36.07 13.37
CA ILE A 453 8.06 35.01 12.45
C ILE A 453 8.25 35.44 10.99
N THR A 454 7.89 36.68 10.66
CA THR A 454 8.06 37.25 9.31
C THR A 454 9.54 37.32 8.91
N ASP A 455 10.40 37.76 9.82
CA ASP A 455 11.84 37.93 9.59
C ASP A 455 12.54 36.58 9.38
N VAL A 456 12.18 35.56 10.16
CA VAL A 456 12.70 34.18 9.98
C VAL A 456 12.42 33.64 8.58
N TRP A 457 11.27 33.97 8.00
CA TRP A 457 10.90 33.58 6.64
C TRP A 457 11.26 34.64 5.58
N GLY A 458 12.28 35.46 5.82
CA GLY A 458 12.81 36.38 4.81
C GLY A 458 11.84 37.48 4.38
N GLY A 459 10.95 37.90 5.27
CA GLY A 459 9.97 38.95 5.03
C GLY A 459 8.60 38.47 4.53
N SER A 460 8.38 37.16 4.41
CA SER A 460 7.09 36.57 4.01
C SER A 460 6.68 35.51 5.03
N PRO A 461 5.75 35.78 5.95
CA PRO A 461 5.41 34.85 7.02
C PRO A 461 4.85 33.52 6.45
N PRO A 462 5.05 32.40 7.16
CA PRO A 462 4.55 31.10 6.74
C PRO A 462 3.04 30.91 7.01
N LEU A 463 2.38 31.84 7.72
CA LEU A 463 0.95 31.88 7.99
C LEU A 463 0.32 33.06 7.24
N ASP A 464 -0.92 32.93 6.75
CA ASP A 464 -1.55 34.00 5.97
C ASP A 464 -1.85 35.21 6.88
N ILE A 465 -1.64 36.41 6.35
CA ILE A 465 -1.99 37.66 7.03
C ILE A 465 -3.51 37.74 7.21
N GLY A 466 -3.97 37.98 8.44
CA GLY A 466 -5.38 38.01 8.84
C GLY A 466 -5.99 36.62 9.11
N SER A 467 -5.18 35.56 9.16
CA SER A 467 -5.62 34.22 9.57
C SER A 467 -5.81 34.13 11.08
N THR A 468 -6.60 33.14 11.51
CA THR A 468 -6.77 32.78 12.92
C THR A 468 -5.78 31.70 13.38
N SER A 469 -4.77 31.38 12.58
CA SER A 469 -3.78 30.36 12.94
C SER A 469 -2.89 30.84 14.08
N ALA A 470 -2.49 29.94 14.97
CA ALA A 470 -1.55 30.25 16.05
C ALA A 470 -0.12 29.86 15.64
N GLY A 471 0.87 30.66 16.02
CA GLY A 471 2.27 30.41 15.68
C GLY A 471 3.23 31.20 16.55
N ILE A 472 4.39 30.61 16.88
CA ILE A 472 5.41 31.25 17.72
C ILE A 472 6.80 30.77 17.35
N VAL A 473 7.79 31.68 17.38
CA VAL A 473 9.21 31.33 17.42
C VAL A 473 9.68 31.35 18.87
N ILE A 474 10.21 30.24 19.36
CA ILE A 474 10.59 30.08 20.77
C ILE A 474 11.86 29.24 20.91
N THR A 475 12.76 29.65 21.81
CA THR A 475 13.92 28.84 22.21
C THR A 475 13.54 27.90 23.35
N LEU A 476 13.63 26.60 23.10
CA LEU A 476 13.28 25.54 24.05
C LEU A 476 14.54 24.82 24.51
N GLN A 477 14.60 24.45 25.79
CA GLN A 477 15.71 23.66 26.33
C GLN A 477 15.63 22.20 25.86
N ALA A 478 16.76 21.50 25.86
CA ALA A 478 16.80 20.06 25.64
C ALA A 478 15.85 19.33 26.60
N GLY A 479 15.00 18.48 26.03
CA GLY A 479 13.90 17.82 26.75
C GLY A 479 12.73 17.50 25.83
N ALA A 480 11.78 16.73 26.36
CA ALA A 480 10.53 16.43 25.69
C ALA A 480 9.51 17.55 25.93
N TRP A 481 8.82 17.94 24.86
CA TRP A 481 7.84 19.03 24.83
C TRP A 481 6.54 18.55 24.17
N THR A 482 5.45 19.21 24.53
CA THR A 482 4.11 18.96 23.98
C THR A 482 3.50 20.26 23.51
N GLY A 483 3.08 20.31 22.25
CA GLY A 483 2.17 21.30 21.71
C GLY A 483 0.73 20.77 21.74
N THR A 484 -0.18 21.51 22.36
CA THR A 484 -1.60 21.18 22.45
C THR A 484 -2.40 22.19 21.62
N ILE A 485 -3.24 21.72 20.72
CA ILE A 485 -4.15 22.55 19.92
C ILE A 485 -5.58 22.34 20.41
N SER A 486 -6.21 23.45 20.81
CA SER A 486 -7.62 23.51 21.23
C SER A 486 -8.40 24.50 20.36
N ALA A 487 -9.72 24.41 20.39
CA ALA A 487 -10.57 25.48 19.87
C ALA A 487 -10.57 26.68 20.86
N ALA A 488 -10.62 27.91 20.35
CA ALA A 488 -10.70 29.11 21.18
C ALA A 488 -11.99 29.14 22.05
N ASP A 489 -11.90 29.75 23.24
CA ASP A 489 -13.00 29.79 24.20
C ASP A 489 -14.27 30.40 23.60
N GLY A 490 -15.38 29.64 23.65
CA GLY A 490 -16.68 30.07 23.12
C GLY A 490 -16.95 29.69 21.66
N THR A 491 -16.03 29.01 21.00
CA THR A 491 -16.27 28.33 19.71
C THR A 491 -16.81 26.92 19.96
N SER A 492 -17.95 26.57 19.34
CA SER A 492 -18.61 25.26 19.54
C SER A 492 -18.15 24.19 18.55
N ASP A 493 -17.36 24.58 17.56
CA ASP A 493 -17.14 23.81 16.35
C ASP A 493 -15.70 23.29 16.38
N GLY A 494 -15.55 21.99 16.65
CA GLY A 494 -14.29 21.29 16.40
C GLY A 494 -13.99 21.22 14.90
N GLY A 495 -12.75 20.92 14.53
CA GLY A 495 -12.33 20.87 13.14
C GLY A 495 -10.88 20.43 12.95
N LEU A 496 -10.45 20.38 11.70
CA LEU A 496 -9.10 19.99 11.32
C LEU A 496 -8.11 21.13 11.51
N ALA A 497 -6.96 20.81 12.11
CA ALA A 497 -5.80 21.69 12.19
C ALA A 497 -4.53 20.89 11.86
N ILE A 498 -3.43 21.61 11.61
CA ILE A 498 -2.10 21.03 11.44
C ILE A 498 -1.19 21.57 12.55
N PHE A 499 -0.57 20.67 13.30
CA PHE A 499 0.51 20.97 14.23
C PHE A 499 1.85 20.93 13.49
N GLU A 500 2.61 22.02 13.56
CA GLU A 500 3.89 22.17 12.86
C GLU A 500 5.01 22.54 13.83
N VAL A 501 6.21 21.97 13.65
CA VAL A 501 7.45 22.35 14.33
C VAL A 501 8.57 22.43 13.30
N PHE A 502 9.19 23.60 13.17
CA PHE A 502 10.33 23.83 12.28
C PHE A 502 11.49 24.40 13.08
N GLU A 503 12.71 23.97 12.80
CA GLU A 503 13.88 24.66 13.36
C GLU A 503 14.06 26.02 12.68
N VAL A 504 14.44 27.00 13.48
CA VAL A 504 14.84 28.32 13.00
C VAL A 504 16.36 28.38 13.07
N ASN A 505 17.00 28.13 11.93
CA ASN A 505 18.44 28.33 11.81
C ASN A 505 18.73 29.84 11.71
N GLU A 506 19.76 30.31 12.44
CA GLU A 506 20.33 31.63 12.16
C GLU A 506 20.91 31.60 10.74
N GLN A 507 20.40 32.46 9.84
CA GLN A 507 20.93 32.61 8.48
C GLN A 507 22.33 33.22 8.46
#